data_AF-A0A831P2Q8-F1
#
_entry.id   AF-A0A831P2Q8-F1
#
_cell.length_a   1.000
_cell.length_b   1.000
_cell.length_c   1.000
_cell.angle_alpha   90.00
_cell.angle_beta   90.00
_cell.angle_gamma   90.00
#
_symmetry.space_group_name_H-M   'P 1'
#
loop_
_entity.id
_entity.type
_entity.pdbx_description
1 polymer ?
#
loop_
_entity_poly.entity_id
_entity_poly.type
_entity_poly.pdbx_seq_one_letter_code
_entity_poly.pdbx_strand_id
1 'polypeptide(L)'
;MAEKTWGGRFKESIDELVDRFNASIGFDRNLYKEDIQGSIAHCKALAKAGVLTEEECQCIIKALREIREELDKGPYPDEASYEDIHTLVERALVNKVGELGEKLHTGRSRNDQVALDMRLYVRNACQRIISLIREAKHALVSQAENNLDVIIPGYTHMQRAQPVLLAHHLMAYYEMLKRDRERFEQGLARINVLPLGSAALAGTTFALDRDLVAKELGFKAVSANSMDA
;
A
#
# COMPACT_ATOMS: atom_id res chain seq x y z
N MET A 1 4.60 27.61 -3.97
CA MET A 1 4.99 26.19 -4.02
C MET A 1 5.71 25.87 -2.73
N ALA A 2 5.31 24.80 -2.05
CA ALA A 2 5.90 24.48 -0.77
C ALA A 2 7.29 23.83 -0.96
N GLU A 3 8.17 24.05 0.02
CA GLU A 3 9.61 23.74 -0.06
C GLU A 3 9.86 22.22 -0.13
N LYS A 4 10.53 21.75 -1.19
CA LYS A 4 10.73 20.32 -1.46
C LYS A 4 11.72 19.68 -0.49
N THR A 5 11.45 18.43 -0.13
CA THR A 5 12.28 17.61 0.79
C THR A 5 13.65 17.27 0.21
N TRP A 6 13.79 17.42 -1.11
CA TRP A 6 15.03 17.36 -1.87
C TRP A 6 15.14 18.65 -2.68
N GLY A 7 16.22 19.39 -2.52
CA GLY A 7 16.25 20.76 -3.04
C GLY A 7 17.51 21.56 -2.71
N GLY A 8 18.12 21.28 -1.55
CA GLY A 8 19.25 22.06 -1.01
C GLY A 8 20.52 22.11 -1.87
N ARG A 9 20.56 21.42 -3.02
CA ARG A 9 21.67 21.44 -3.97
C ARG A 9 21.39 22.24 -5.25
N PHE A 10 20.15 22.69 -5.47
CA PHE A 10 19.78 23.48 -6.64
C PHE A 10 19.87 24.98 -6.34
N LYS A 11 20.28 25.77 -7.34
CA LYS A 11 20.39 27.24 -7.25
C LYS A 11 19.18 27.98 -7.77
N GLU A 12 18.38 27.32 -8.60
CA GLU A 12 17.22 27.89 -9.29
C GLU A 12 15.98 27.03 -8.99
N SER A 13 14.80 27.64 -9.13
CA SER A 13 13.53 26.92 -9.04
C SER A 13 13.35 25.97 -10.22
N ILE A 14 12.73 24.81 -9.97
CA ILE A 14 12.36 23.85 -11.02
C ILE A 14 11.28 24.47 -11.93
N ASP A 15 11.36 24.19 -13.22
CA ASP A 15 10.34 24.57 -14.21
C ASP A 15 8.97 23.93 -13.89
N GLU A 16 7.89 24.69 -14.00
CA GLU A 16 6.53 24.24 -13.66
C GLU A 16 6.07 23.00 -14.45
N LEU A 17 6.55 22.82 -15.69
CA LEU A 17 6.26 21.62 -16.48
C LEU A 17 6.95 20.40 -15.90
N VAL A 18 8.22 20.56 -15.48
CA VAL A 18 9.00 19.49 -14.86
C VAL A 18 8.42 19.11 -13.51
N ASP A 19 7.95 20.08 -12.74
CA ASP A 19 7.32 19.84 -11.44
C ASP A 19 6.04 19.00 -11.59
N ARG A 20 5.15 19.42 -12.49
CA ARG A 20 3.91 18.67 -12.79
C ARG A 20 4.16 17.30 -13.39
N PHE A 21 5.20 17.14 -14.21
CA PHE A 21 5.54 15.85 -14.81
C PHE A 21 6.07 14.84 -13.77
N ASN A 22 6.83 15.32 -12.78
CA ASN A 22 7.40 14.46 -11.74
C ASN A 22 6.43 14.17 -10.58
N ALA A 23 5.43 15.04 -10.35
CA ALA A 23 4.49 14.87 -9.25
C ALA A 23 3.67 13.57 -9.38
N SER A 24 3.64 12.78 -8.32
CA SER A 24 2.87 11.53 -8.21
C SER A 24 1.61 11.66 -7.36
N ILE A 25 1.43 12.79 -6.65
CA ILE A 25 0.30 13.02 -5.72
C ILE A 25 -1.08 12.74 -6.31
N GLY A 26 -1.28 13.00 -7.61
CA GLY A 26 -2.57 12.77 -8.28
C GLY A 26 -3.05 11.32 -8.22
N PHE A 27 -2.13 10.36 -8.07
CA PHE A 27 -2.43 8.93 -7.97
C PHE A 27 -1.90 8.27 -6.70
N ASP A 28 -0.73 8.65 -6.18
CA ASP A 28 -0.13 8.02 -5.00
C ASP A 28 -0.78 8.43 -3.68
N ARG A 29 -1.63 9.47 -3.69
CA ARG A 29 -2.49 9.82 -2.55
C ARG A 29 -3.30 8.64 -2.03
N ASN A 30 -3.56 7.63 -2.86
CA ASN A 30 -4.24 6.40 -2.46
C ASN A 30 -3.44 5.57 -1.43
N LEU A 31 -2.14 5.83 -1.25
CA LEU A 31 -1.25 5.15 -0.32
C LEU A 31 -1.20 5.82 1.07
N TYR A 32 -1.98 6.88 1.33
CA TYR A 32 -1.87 7.62 2.60
C TYR A 32 -2.08 6.76 3.85
N LYS A 33 -2.92 5.73 3.77
CA LYS A 33 -3.19 4.81 4.90
C LYS A 33 -1.95 3.98 5.18
N GLU A 34 -1.33 3.48 4.13
CA GLU A 34 -0.11 2.70 4.18
C GLU A 34 1.09 3.54 4.65
N ASP A 35 1.28 4.74 4.10
CA ASP A 35 2.35 5.68 4.50
C ASP A 35 2.26 6.01 6.00
N ILE A 36 1.06 6.36 6.48
CA ILE A 36 0.86 6.69 7.89
C ILE A 36 1.06 5.46 8.78
N GLN A 37 0.57 4.29 8.36
CA GLN A 37 0.77 3.05 9.10
C GLN A 37 2.25 2.68 9.19
N GLY A 38 3.00 2.77 8.09
CA GLY A 38 4.44 2.54 8.04
C GLY A 38 5.21 3.56 8.87
N SER A 39 4.81 4.83 8.82
CA SER A 39 5.37 5.91 9.62
C SER A 39 5.16 5.72 11.13
N ILE A 40 4.00 5.23 11.57
CA ILE A 40 3.78 4.87 12.98
C ILE A 40 4.72 3.75 13.42
N ALA A 41 4.88 2.70 12.60
CA ALA A 41 5.79 1.60 12.92
C ALA A 41 7.26 2.05 12.95
N HIS A 42 7.66 2.91 12.02
CA HIS A 42 8.99 3.51 11.99
C HIS A 42 9.26 4.38 13.24
N CYS A 43 8.28 5.20 13.64
CA CYS A 43 8.37 6.03 14.83
C CYS A 43 8.63 5.21 16.11
N LYS A 44 7.92 4.08 16.28
CA LYS A 44 8.16 3.13 17.38
C LYS A 44 9.55 2.51 17.33
N ALA A 45 10.01 2.17 16.13
CA ALA A 45 11.34 1.60 15.95
C ALA A 45 12.45 2.61 16.27
N LEU A 46 12.28 3.88 15.92
CA LEU A 46 13.20 4.97 16.29
C LEU A 46 13.26 5.18 17.80
N ALA A 47 12.12 5.13 18.50
CA ALA A 47 12.09 5.22 19.96
C ALA A 47 12.86 4.06 20.61
N LYS A 48 12.65 2.83 20.13
CA LYS A 48 13.39 1.65 20.62
C LYS A 48 14.89 1.74 20.32
N ALA A 49 15.27 2.37 19.21
CA ALA A 49 16.67 2.62 18.85
C ALA A 49 17.30 3.79 19.63
N GLY A 50 16.55 4.47 20.50
CA GLY A 50 17.01 5.60 21.29
C GLY A 50 17.16 6.91 20.52
N VAL A 51 16.58 7.00 19.31
CA VAL A 51 16.60 8.23 18.49
C VAL A 51 15.52 9.21 18.94
N LEU A 52 14.38 8.70 19.41
CA LEU A 52 13.27 9.47 19.97
C LEU A 52 13.07 9.07 21.44
N THR A 53 12.63 10.01 22.26
CA THR A 53 12.07 9.64 23.58
C THR A 53 10.69 8.99 23.41
N GLU A 54 10.19 8.35 24.46
CA GLU A 54 8.85 7.76 24.46
C GLU A 54 7.78 8.85 24.30
N GLU A 55 7.96 10.02 24.93
CA GLU A 55 7.06 11.17 24.83
C GLU A 55 7.04 11.74 23.41
N GLU A 56 8.22 11.89 22.79
CA GLU A 56 8.37 12.30 21.39
C GLU A 56 7.65 11.33 20.45
N CYS A 57 7.83 10.02 20.65
CA CYS A 57 7.18 8.97 19.88
C CYS A 57 5.65 9.06 19.99
N GLN A 58 5.11 9.19 21.20
CA GLN A 58 3.67 9.28 21.43
C GLN A 58 3.07 10.54 20.80
N CYS A 59 3.79 11.67 20.87
CA CYS A 59 3.37 12.91 20.23
C CYS A 59 3.24 12.75 18.71
N ILE A 60 4.25 12.18 18.05
CA ILE A 60 4.26 11.93 16.60
C ILE A 60 3.14 10.95 16.22
N ILE A 61 2.98 9.83 16.94
CA ILE A 61 1.94 8.83 16.64
C ILE A 61 0.54 9.42 16.77
N LYS A 62 0.30 10.28 17.77
CA LYS A 62 -0.98 10.98 17.94
C LYS A 62 -1.24 11.88 16.73
N ALA A 63 -0.28 12.72 16.35
CA ALA A 63 -0.42 13.61 15.20
C ALA A 63 -0.65 12.83 13.88
N LEU A 64 0.07 11.72 13.67
CA LEU A 64 -0.13 10.85 12.49
C LEU A 64 -1.55 10.26 12.43
N ARG A 65 -2.14 9.89 13.57
CA ARG A 65 -3.53 9.42 13.62
C ARG A 65 -4.53 10.52 13.29
N GLU A 66 -4.31 11.73 13.80
CA GLU A 66 -5.13 12.89 13.46
C GLU A 66 -5.06 13.21 11.96
N ILE A 67 -3.87 13.20 11.37
CA ILE A 67 -3.67 13.40 9.92
C ILE A 67 -4.45 12.35 9.12
N ARG A 68 -4.39 11.09 9.55
CA ARG A 68 -5.18 10.02 8.90
C ARG A 68 -6.67 10.30 8.95
N GLU A 69 -7.20 10.70 10.10
CA GLU A 69 -8.62 11.03 10.25
C GLU A 69 -9.04 12.22 9.38
N GLU A 70 -8.17 13.22 9.23
CA GLU A 70 -8.38 14.37 8.34
C GLU A 70 -8.44 13.91 6.87
N LEU A 71 -7.51 13.06 6.44
CA LEU A 71 -7.48 12.51 5.07
C LEU A 71 -8.62 11.51 4.80
N ASP A 72 -9.09 10.77 5.81
CA ASP A 72 -10.26 9.89 5.71
C ASP A 72 -11.57 10.68 5.47
N LYS A 73 -11.69 11.90 6.02
CA LYS A 73 -12.89 12.75 5.89
C LYS A 73 -12.93 13.54 4.58
N GLY A 74 -11.77 13.93 4.07
CA GLY A 74 -11.65 14.84 2.93
C GLY A 74 -12.19 16.26 3.23
N PRO A 75 -11.95 17.23 2.33
CA PRO A 75 -11.21 17.12 1.07
C PRO A 75 -9.69 17.04 1.29
N TYR A 76 -8.99 16.46 0.31
CA TYR A 76 -7.53 16.48 0.29
C TYR A 76 -7.04 17.93 0.15
N PRO A 77 -5.91 18.29 0.79
CA PRO A 77 -5.21 19.54 0.52
C PRO A 77 -4.97 19.73 -0.98
N ASP A 78 -4.84 20.98 -1.43
CA ASP A 78 -4.59 21.31 -2.84
C ASP A 78 -3.43 20.48 -3.41
N GLU A 79 -3.76 19.54 -4.31
CA GLU A 79 -2.86 18.55 -4.89
C GLU A 79 -1.67 19.24 -5.58
N ALA A 80 -1.87 20.42 -6.16
CA ALA A 80 -0.82 21.16 -6.87
C ALA A 80 0.34 21.64 -5.96
N SER A 81 0.19 21.56 -4.64
CA SER A 81 1.22 22.01 -3.68
C SER A 81 2.16 20.91 -3.20
N TYR A 82 1.90 19.64 -3.55
CA TYR A 82 2.65 18.48 -3.07
C TYR A 82 3.18 17.65 -4.23
N GLU A 83 4.41 17.17 -4.09
CA GLU A 83 5.03 16.29 -5.08
C GLU A 83 4.42 14.88 -5.00
N ASP A 84 4.34 14.34 -3.79
CA ASP A 84 3.92 12.98 -3.49
C ASP A 84 3.19 12.92 -2.14
N ILE A 85 2.55 11.78 -1.86
CA ILE A 85 1.86 11.55 -0.58
C ILE A 85 2.80 11.65 0.63
N HIS A 86 4.05 11.22 0.49
CA HIS A 86 5.01 11.22 1.60
C HIS A 86 5.36 12.64 2.05
N THR A 87 5.52 13.57 1.10
CA THR A 87 5.74 15.00 1.37
C THR A 87 4.50 15.64 1.98
N LEU A 88 3.30 15.24 1.56
CA LEU A 88 2.06 15.71 2.17
C LEU A 88 1.98 15.32 3.64
N VAL A 89 2.20 14.04 3.96
CA VAL A 89 2.14 13.55 5.35
C VAL A 89 3.24 14.17 6.21
N GLU A 90 4.46 14.29 5.68
CA GLU A 90 5.57 14.93 6.40
C GLU A 90 5.26 16.38 6.74
N ARG A 91 4.81 17.19 5.77
CA ARG A 91 4.47 18.59 6.04
C ARG A 91 3.29 18.73 6.98
N ALA A 92 2.26 17.89 6.83
CA ALA A 92 1.13 17.88 7.75
C ALA A 92 1.58 17.56 9.18
N LEU A 93 2.55 16.66 9.33
CA LEU A 93 3.15 16.32 10.62
C LEU A 93 3.96 17.49 11.20
N VAL A 94 4.86 18.10 10.42
CA VAL A 94 5.65 19.26 10.85
C VAL A 94 4.74 20.43 11.24
N ASN A 95 3.66 20.68 10.50
CA ASN A 95 2.69 21.72 10.86
C ASN A 95 2.01 21.46 12.22
N LYS A 96 1.85 20.19 12.61
CA LYS A 96 1.21 19.81 13.88
C LYS A 96 2.19 19.76 15.06
N VAL A 97 3.43 19.31 14.86
CA VAL A 97 4.39 19.05 15.96
C VAL A 97 5.73 19.79 15.83
N GLY A 98 5.90 20.65 14.83
CA GLY A 98 7.12 21.42 14.58
C GLY A 98 8.30 20.54 14.14
N GLU A 99 9.51 20.94 14.54
CA GLU A 99 10.78 20.24 14.24
C GLU A 99 10.78 18.77 14.68
N LEU A 100 9.95 18.41 15.66
CA LEU A 100 9.79 17.02 16.07
C LEU A 100 9.30 16.13 14.90
N GLY A 101 8.48 16.68 13.99
CA GLY A 101 8.00 15.97 12.81
C GLY A 101 9.13 15.61 11.84
N GLU A 102 10.15 16.46 11.73
CA GLU A 102 11.31 16.25 10.85
C GLU A 102 12.15 15.05 11.32
N LYS A 103 12.20 14.80 12.63
CA LYS A 103 12.94 13.65 13.19
C LYS A 103 12.40 12.31 12.68
N LEU A 104 11.15 12.22 12.26
CA LEU A 104 10.54 10.98 11.79
C LEU A 104 11.25 10.40 10.55
N HIS A 105 11.85 11.22 9.69
CA HIS A 105 12.55 10.72 8.51
C HIS A 105 13.95 10.18 8.81
N THR A 106 14.43 10.28 10.06
CA THR A 106 15.73 9.77 10.47
C THR A 106 15.89 8.28 10.14
N GLY A 107 16.99 7.95 9.47
CA GLY A 107 17.35 6.56 9.15
C GLY A 107 16.44 5.88 8.11
N ARG A 108 15.59 6.64 7.41
CA ARG A 108 14.66 6.18 6.37
C ARG A 108 14.95 6.88 5.04
N SER A 109 14.50 6.31 3.93
CA SER A 109 14.51 6.94 2.61
C SER A 109 13.12 6.85 2.00
N ARG A 110 12.84 7.69 0.98
CA ARG A 110 11.65 7.48 0.16
C ARG A 110 11.68 6.14 -0.59
N ASN A 111 12.86 5.59 -0.89
CA ASN A 111 13.00 4.32 -1.59
C ASN A 111 12.39 3.14 -0.81
N ASP A 112 12.84 2.93 0.44
CA ASP A 112 12.32 1.83 1.25
C ASP A 112 10.93 2.11 1.82
N GLN A 113 10.56 3.39 1.97
CA GLN A 113 9.22 3.81 2.35
C GLN A 113 8.18 3.51 1.28
N VAL A 114 8.36 3.96 0.03
CA VAL A 114 7.39 3.67 -1.04
C VAL A 114 7.31 2.17 -1.34
N ALA A 115 8.43 1.45 -1.20
CA ALA A 115 8.44 -0.01 -1.31
C ALA A 115 7.58 -0.67 -0.21
N LEU A 116 7.65 -0.17 1.03
CA LEU A 116 6.79 -0.63 2.12
C LEU A 116 5.31 -0.34 1.80
N ASP A 117 5.01 0.89 1.42
CA ASP A 117 3.64 1.37 1.23
C ASP A 117 2.96 0.60 0.10
N MET A 118 3.67 0.37 -1.01
CA MET A 118 3.19 -0.45 -2.12
C MET A 118 2.95 -1.90 -1.72
N ARG A 119 3.83 -2.52 -0.90
CA ARG A 119 3.62 -3.89 -0.43
C ARG A 119 2.41 -3.98 0.49
N LEU A 120 2.23 -3.03 1.41
CA LEU A 120 1.03 -2.95 2.25
C LEU A 120 -0.23 -2.80 1.41
N TYR A 121 -0.22 -1.88 0.45
CA TYR A 121 -1.36 -1.59 -0.43
C TYR A 121 -1.74 -2.80 -1.26
N VAL A 122 -0.77 -3.42 -1.94
CA VAL A 122 -1.01 -4.61 -2.78
C VAL A 122 -1.47 -5.79 -1.92
N ARG A 123 -0.92 -5.98 -0.72
CA ARG A 123 -1.39 -7.00 0.22
C ARG A 123 -2.87 -6.82 0.57
N ASN A 124 -3.28 -5.60 0.91
CA ASN A 124 -4.66 -5.26 1.23
C ASN A 124 -5.58 -5.42 0.01
N ALA A 125 -5.14 -4.96 -1.16
CA ALA A 125 -5.86 -5.10 -2.42
C ALA A 125 -6.08 -6.57 -2.82
N CYS A 126 -5.04 -7.41 -2.72
CA CYS A 126 -5.14 -8.84 -2.98
C CYS A 126 -6.15 -9.52 -2.05
N GLN A 127 -6.15 -9.18 -0.76
CA GLN A 127 -7.11 -9.73 0.20
C GLN A 127 -8.55 -9.32 -0.14
N ARG A 128 -8.76 -8.07 -0.51
CA ARG A 128 -10.07 -7.58 -0.99
C ARG A 128 -10.52 -8.32 -2.24
N ILE A 129 -9.64 -8.48 -3.23
CA ILE A 129 -9.94 -9.20 -4.48
C ILE A 129 -10.29 -10.66 -4.19
N ILE A 130 -9.56 -11.34 -3.30
CA ILE A 130 -9.87 -12.71 -2.88
C ILE A 130 -11.29 -12.81 -2.29
N SER A 131 -11.71 -11.82 -1.49
CA SER A 131 -13.09 -11.76 -0.96
C SER A 131 -14.12 -11.60 -2.07
N LEU A 132 -13.90 -10.65 -2.98
CA LEU A 132 -14.82 -10.40 -4.10
C LEU A 132 -14.93 -11.61 -5.04
N ILE A 133 -13.82 -12.30 -5.30
CA ILE A 133 -13.84 -13.56 -6.07
C ILE A 133 -14.67 -14.62 -5.35
N ARG A 134 -14.56 -14.72 -4.01
CA ARG A 134 -15.36 -15.66 -3.22
C ARG A 134 -16.86 -15.35 -3.33
N GLU A 135 -17.24 -14.08 -3.23
CA GLU A 135 -18.63 -13.62 -3.38
C GLU A 135 -19.18 -13.94 -4.79
N ALA A 136 -18.41 -13.63 -5.84
CA ALA A 136 -18.80 -13.95 -7.21
C ALA A 136 -18.98 -15.46 -7.42
N LYS A 137 -18.07 -16.27 -6.85
CA LYS A 137 -18.18 -17.73 -6.89
C LYS A 137 -19.43 -18.23 -6.17
N HIS A 138 -19.80 -17.68 -5.02
CA HIS A 138 -21.04 -18.03 -4.34
C HIS A 138 -22.27 -17.68 -5.17
N ALA A 139 -22.30 -16.50 -5.78
CA ALA A 139 -23.39 -16.11 -6.67
C ALA A 139 -23.55 -17.07 -7.87
N LEU A 140 -22.44 -17.51 -8.48
CA LEU A 140 -22.46 -18.51 -9.55
C LEU A 140 -23.03 -19.85 -9.08
N VAL A 141 -22.65 -20.32 -7.89
CA VAL A 141 -23.19 -21.56 -7.31
C VAL A 141 -24.69 -21.44 -7.06
N SER A 142 -25.15 -20.36 -6.44
CA SER A 142 -26.58 -20.15 -6.20
C SER A 142 -27.39 -20.07 -7.50
N GLN A 143 -26.84 -19.45 -8.55
CA GLN A 143 -27.48 -19.45 -9.86
C GLN A 143 -27.49 -20.85 -10.50
N ALA A 144 -26.43 -21.63 -10.37
CA ALA A 144 -26.38 -23.00 -10.86
C ALA A 144 -27.41 -23.90 -10.14
N GLU A 145 -27.51 -23.81 -8.81
CA GLU A 145 -28.47 -24.58 -8.00
C GLU A 145 -29.93 -24.25 -8.36
N ASN A 146 -30.24 -22.98 -8.65
CA ASN A 146 -31.58 -22.57 -9.05
C ASN A 146 -31.94 -22.97 -10.50
N ASN A 147 -30.99 -23.48 -11.29
CA ASN A 147 -31.15 -23.75 -12.72
C ASN A 147 -30.60 -25.13 -13.13
N LEU A 148 -30.72 -26.15 -12.26
CA LEU A 148 -30.17 -27.49 -12.48
C LEU A 148 -30.75 -28.18 -13.73
N ASP A 149 -32.03 -28.00 -14.01
CA ASP A 149 -32.74 -28.67 -15.11
C ASP A 149 -32.82 -27.82 -16.40
N VAL A 150 -32.25 -26.60 -16.39
CA VAL A 150 -32.32 -25.69 -17.54
C VAL A 150 -31.29 -26.10 -18.59
N ILE A 151 -31.78 -26.54 -19.75
CA ILE A 151 -30.95 -26.91 -20.90
C ILE A 151 -30.77 -25.69 -21.83
N ILE A 152 -29.52 -25.43 -22.21
CA ILE A 152 -29.13 -24.37 -23.16
C ILE A 152 -28.27 -24.97 -24.30
N PRO A 153 -28.16 -24.32 -25.46
CA PRO A 153 -27.17 -24.72 -26.46
C PRO A 153 -25.75 -24.43 -25.97
N GLY A 154 -24.86 -25.44 -26.01
CA GLY A 154 -23.42 -25.26 -25.89
C GLY A 154 -22.83 -24.79 -27.22
N TYR A 155 -21.75 -24.00 -27.15
CA TYR A 155 -21.13 -23.37 -28.31
C TYR A 155 -19.65 -23.70 -28.45
N THR A 156 -19.23 -23.95 -29.69
CA THR A 156 -17.82 -23.96 -30.11
C THR A 156 -17.74 -23.22 -31.44
N HIS A 157 -16.73 -22.36 -31.63
CA HIS A 157 -16.66 -21.48 -32.81
C HIS A 157 -17.94 -20.64 -33.03
N MET A 158 -18.63 -20.28 -31.94
CA MET A 158 -19.94 -19.61 -31.96
C MET A 158 -21.05 -20.37 -32.71
N GLN A 159 -20.87 -21.66 -32.97
CA GLN A 159 -21.87 -22.56 -33.54
C GLN A 159 -22.43 -23.49 -32.46
N ARG A 160 -23.73 -23.81 -32.58
CA ARG A 160 -24.40 -24.74 -31.67
C ARG A 160 -23.77 -26.12 -31.82
N ALA A 161 -23.24 -26.66 -30.73
CA ALA A 161 -22.59 -27.96 -30.69
C ALA A 161 -23.51 -29.02 -30.07
N GLN A 162 -23.60 -29.04 -28.75
CA GLN A 162 -24.41 -29.99 -27.99
C GLN A 162 -25.24 -29.26 -26.94
N PRO A 163 -26.43 -29.78 -26.56
CA PRO A 163 -27.15 -29.29 -25.40
C PRO A 163 -26.31 -29.46 -24.12
N VAL A 164 -26.31 -28.44 -23.26
CA VAL A 164 -25.64 -28.47 -21.94
C VAL A 164 -26.57 -27.89 -20.89
N LEU A 165 -26.31 -28.17 -19.62
CA LEU A 165 -27.01 -27.50 -18.51
C LEU A 165 -26.49 -26.07 -18.34
N LEU A 166 -27.39 -25.12 -18.06
CA LEU A 166 -27.00 -23.78 -17.65
C LEU A 166 -26.11 -23.83 -16.40
N ALA A 167 -26.45 -24.68 -15.44
CA ALA A 167 -25.61 -24.94 -14.26
C ALA A 167 -24.19 -25.37 -14.64
N HIS A 168 -24.01 -26.24 -15.64
CA HIS A 168 -22.68 -26.67 -16.09
C HIS A 168 -21.88 -25.51 -16.70
N HIS A 169 -22.53 -24.65 -17.48
CA HIS A 169 -21.91 -23.46 -18.04
C HIS A 169 -21.48 -22.47 -16.93
N LEU A 170 -22.35 -22.18 -15.96
CA LEU A 170 -22.02 -21.29 -14.84
C LEU A 170 -20.84 -21.83 -14.00
N MET A 171 -20.79 -23.15 -13.77
CA MET A 171 -19.70 -23.77 -13.04
C MET A 171 -18.35 -23.73 -13.79
N ALA A 172 -18.35 -23.55 -15.11
CA ALA A 172 -17.11 -23.28 -15.85
C ALA A 172 -16.44 -21.98 -15.37
N TYR A 173 -17.22 -20.91 -15.17
CA TYR A 173 -16.72 -19.64 -14.64
C TYR A 173 -16.30 -19.73 -13.18
N TYR A 174 -17.00 -20.54 -12.37
CA TYR A 174 -16.58 -20.81 -11.00
C TYR A 174 -15.17 -21.39 -10.94
N GLU A 175 -14.86 -22.36 -11.81
CA GLU A 175 -13.56 -23.00 -11.88
C GLU A 175 -12.47 -22.04 -12.39
N MET A 176 -12.81 -21.13 -13.32
CA MET A 176 -11.89 -20.07 -13.75
C MET A 176 -11.53 -19.15 -12.57
N LEU A 177 -12.54 -18.61 -11.88
CA LEU A 177 -12.36 -17.73 -10.73
C LEU A 177 -11.66 -18.42 -9.55
N LYS A 178 -11.88 -19.73 -9.37
CA LYS A 178 -11.16 -20.51 -8.36
C LYS A 178 -9.65 -20.45 -8.57
N ARG A 179 -9.18 -20.66 -9.82
CA ARG A 179 -7.75 -20.57 -10.16
C ARG A 179 -7.21 -19.15 -9.99
N ASP A 180 -8.00 -18.13 -10.30
CA ASP A 180 -7.59 -16.74 -10.08
C ASP A 180 -7.39 -16.45 -8.59
N ARG A 181 -8.32 -16.88 -7.73
CA ARG A 181 -8.15 -16.78 -6.28
C ARG A 181 -6.88 -17.47 -5.80
N GLU A 182 -6.61 -18.69 -6.26
CA GLU A 182 -5.40 -19.45 -5.89
C GLU A 182 -4.12 -18.67 -6.25
N ARG A 183 -4.08 -18.01 -7.41
CA ARG A 183 -2.93 -17.17 -7.81
C ARG A 183 -2.73 -15.97 -6.88
N PHE A 184 -3.81 -15.29 -6.48
CA PHE A 184 -3.72 -14.18 -5.51
C PHE A 184 -3.24 -14.68 -4.14
N GLU A 185 -3.76 -15.81 -3.66
CA GLU A 185 -3.35 -16.41 -2.38
C GLU A 185 -1.85 -16.79 -2.38
N GLN A 186 -1.36 -17.36 -3.48
CA GLN A 186 0.06 -17.68 -3.65
C GLN A 186 0.94 -16.41 -3.73
N GLY A 187 0.43 -15.32 -4.31
CA GLY A 187 1.12 -14.03 -4.39
C GLY A 187 1.33 -13.38 -3.03
N LEU A 188 0.36 -13.50 -2.11
CA LEU A 188 0.42 -12.88 -0.78
C LEU A 188 1.67 -13.25 0.01
N ALA A 189 2.15 -14.49 -0.10
CA ALA A 189 3.36 -14.93 0.60
C ALA A 189 4.61 -14.14 0.17
N ARG A 190 4.73 -13.80 -1.12
CA ARG A 190 5.87 -13.05 -1.68
C ARG A 190 5.78 -11.55 -1.42
N ILE A 191 4.57 -11.01 -1.42
CA ILE A 191 4.31 -9.60 -1.08
C ILE A 191 4.67 -9.35 0.39
N ASN A 192 4.41 -10.32 1.28
CA ASN A 192 4.53 -10.18 2.74
C ASN A 192 5.96 -10.33 3.29
N VAL A 193 6.91 -9.65 2.64
CA VAL A 193 8.30 -9.44 3.10
C VAL A 193 8.55 -7.94 3.32
N LEU A 194 9.02 -7.55 4.51
CA LEU A 194 9.21 -6.15 4.91
C LEU A 194 10.47 -5.54 4.27
N PRO A 195 10.37 -4.42 3.53
CA PRO A 195 11.52 -3.74 2.94
C PRO A 195 12.11 -2.65 3.85
N LEU A 196 11.30 -2.06 4.75
CA LEU A 196 11.70 -0.93 5.60
C LEU A 196 12.95 -1.23 6.43
N GLY A 197 13.84 -0.24 6.52
CA GLY A 197 15.17 -0.35 7.13
C GLY A 197 16.29 -0.57 6.09
N SER A 198 15.92 -0.71 4.82
CA SER A 198 16.87 -0.75 3.69
C SER A 198 17.38 0.64 3.30
N ALA A 199 16.72 1.70 3.80
CA ALA A 199 17.01 3.09 3.52
C ALA A 199 17.12 3.33 2.01
N ALA A 200 18.07 4.15 1.57
CA ALA A 200 18.18 4.48 0.14
C ALA A 200 18.60 3.28 -0.72
N LEU A 201 19.48 2.40 -0.20
CA LEU A 201 19.97 1.20 -0.89
C LEU A 201 20.91 0.32 -0.03
N ALA A 202 21.57 0.89 0.99
CA ALA A 202 22.66 0.24 1.73
C ALA A 202 22.28 -0.21 3.15
N GLY A 203 21.00 -0.08 3.52
CA GLY A 203 20.56 -0.26 4.89
C GLY A 203 20.68 1.01 5.72
N THR A 204 19.88 1.07 6.78
CA THR A 204 19.95 2.14 7.78
C THR A 204 21.18 1.97 8.68
N THR A 205 21.82 3.08 9.05
CA THR A 205 22.97 3.08 9.99
C THR A 205 22.52 3.13 11.46
N PHE A 206 21.22 3.29 11.71
CA PHE A 206 20.64 3.25 13.04
C PHE A 206 20.33 1.81 13.44
N ALA A 207 20.33 1.52 14.75
CA ALA A 207 19.98 0.20 15.29
C ALA A 207 18.46 -0.07 15.24
N LEU A 208 17.85 0.06 14.06
CA LEU A 208 16.44 -0.19 13.82
C LEU A 208 16.15 -1.70 13.82
N ASP A 209 15.28 -2.14 14.73
CA ASP A 209 14.83 -3.52 14.83
C ASP A 209 13.79 -3.81 13.74
N ARG A 210 14.24 -4.33 12.59
CA ARG A 210 13.39 -4.65 11.44
C ARG A 210 12.39 -5.77 11.73
N ASP A 211 12.72 -6.72 12.59
CA ASP A 211 11.82 -7.80 12.97
C ASP A 211 10.65 -7.28 13.82
N LEU A 212 10.90 -6.31 14.70
CA LEU A 212 9.84 -5.60 15.42
C LEU A 212 8.89 -4.89 14.44
N VAL A 213 9.44 -4.15 13.48
CA VAL A 213 8.63 -3.46 12.45
C VAL A 213 7.81 -4.46 11.64
N ALA A 214 8.43 -5.58 11.24
CA ALA A 214 7.75 -6.63 10.48
C ALA A 214 6.58 -7.19 11.29
N LYS A 215 6.79 -7.49 12.57
CA LYS A 215 5.75 -7.98 13.47
C LYS A 215 4.60 -6.97 13.64
N GLU A 216 4.92 -5.71 13.88
CA GLU A 216 3.96 -4.62 14.04
C GLU A 216 3.06 -4.46 12.80
N LEU A 217 3.65 -4.60 11.62
CA LEU A 217 2.96 -4.44 10.33
C LEU A 217 2.43 -5.75 9.74
N GLY A 218 2.56 -6.88 10.44
CA GLY A 218 2.07 -8.20 10.01
C GLY A 218 2.84 -8.86 8.86
N PHE A 219 4.08 -8.42 8.61
CA PHE A 219 4.99 -9.09 7.67
C PHE A 219 5.53 -10.40 8.27
N LYS A 220 5.80 -11.38 7.41
CA LYS A 220 6.28 -12.71 7.83
C LYS A 220 7.80 -12.85 7.83
N ALA A 221 8.49 -11.94 7.14
CA ALA A 221 9.93 -11.90 7.01
C ALA A 221 10.38 -10.47 6.72
N VAL A 222 11.67 -10.20 6.91
CA VAL A 222 12.36 -8.99 6.45
C VAL A 222 13.12 -9.30 5.15
N SER A 223 13.30 -8.31 4.28
CA SER A 223 14.13 -8.50 3.09
C SER A 223 15.58 -8.79 3.50
N ALA A 224 16.23 -9.72 2.80
CA ALA A 224 17.58 -10.19 3.16
C ALA A 224 18.69 -9.28 2.61
N ASN A 225 18.39 -8.40 1.65
CA ASN A 225 19.33 -7.51 1.01
C ASN A 225 18.68 -6.14 0.76
N SER A 226 19.37 -5.05 1.11
CA SER A 226 18.82 -3.69 1.03
C SER A 226 18.75 -3.13 -0.39
N MET A 227 19.56 -3.63 -1.33
CA MET A 227 19.50 -3.23 -2.73
C MET A 227 18.35 -3.90 -3.48
N ASP A 228 17.94 -5.09 -3.02
CA ASP A 228 16.81 -5.87 -3.56
C ASP A 228 15.45 -5.42 -3.00
N ALA A 229 15.45 -4.94 -1.76
CA ALA A 229 14.28 -4.76 -0.89
C ALA A 229 13.08 -4.03 -1.50
#